data_AF-A0A0K0NLI9-F1
#
_entry.id   AF-A0A0K0NLI9-F1
#
_cell.length_a   1.000
_cell.length_b   1.000
_cell.length_c   1.000
_cell.angle_alpha   90.00
_cell.angle_beta   90.00
_cell.angle_gamma   90.00
#
_symmetry.space_group_name_H-M   'P 1'
#
loop_
_entity.id
_entity.type
_entity.pdbx_description
1 polymer ?
#
loop_
_entity_poly.entity_id
_entity_poly.type
_entity_poly.pdbx_seq_one_letter_code
_entity_poly.pdbx_strand_id
1 'polypeptide(L)'
;FTNVFLPVVKYSSIRILLALVVMYDLELEQLDVKTAFLHGELEEQIYMKQPQGFEIKGQEDRACLLKESLYGLKRFPKQWYKRFDSFMLGHGYWRSMYDSCVYFWKLDDDSFIYLLLYVDDILIAAK
;
A
#
# COMPACT_ATOMS: atom_id res chain seq x y z
N PHE A 1 13.38 13.04 -14.99
CA PHE A 1 12.51 11.84 -15.02
C PHE A 1 12.24 11.42 -13.59
N THR A 2 11.06 11.73 -13.05
CA THR A 2 10.68 11.37 -11.68
C THR A 2 10.32 9.89 -11.66
N ASN A 3 11.02 9.09 -10.86
CA ASN A 3 10.81 7.65 -10.76
C ASN A 3 9.36 7.37 -10.29
N VAL A 4 8.54 6.80 -11.18
CA VAL A 4 7.09 6.55 -10.98
C VAL A 4 6.84 5.16 -10.39
N PHE A 5 7.87 4.31 -10.32
CA PHE A 5 7.72 2.94 -9.86
C PHE A 5 7.60 2.86 -8.34
N LEU A 6 6.63 2.07 -7.92
CA LEU A 6 6.46 1.59 -6.57
C LEU A 6 7.57 0.64 -6.15
N PRO A 7 7.98 0.63 -4.87
CA PRO A 7 8.50 -0.58 -4.28
C PRO A 7 7.37 -1.62 -4.19
N VAL A 8 7.67 -2.83 -4.67
CA VAL A 8 6.83 -4.02 -4.50
C VAL A 8 7.65 -5.00 -3.69
N VAL A 9 7.03 -5.66 -2.70
CA VAL A 9 7.72 -6.65 -1.90
C VAL A 9 8.34 -7.74 -2.79
N LYS A 10 9.58 -8.09 -2.49
CA LYS A 10 10.31 -9.11 -3.26
C LYS A 10 9.77 -10.49 -2.93
N TYR A 11 9.71 -11.35 -3.94
CA TYR A 11 9.37 -12.76 -3.74
C TYR A 11 10.30 -13.47 -2.74
N SER A 12 11.57 -13.03 -2.64
CA SER A 12 12.49 -13.54 -1.61
C SER A 12 11.99 -13.24 -0.20
N SER A 13 11.47 -12.03 0.03
CA SER A 13 10.94 -11.59 1.32
C SER A 13 9.68 -12.38 1.70
N ILE A 14 8.78 -12.61 0.73
CA ILE A 14 7.60 -13.46 0.94
C ILE A 14 8.02 -14.88 1.33
N ARG A 15 8.97 -15.48 0.61
CA ARG A 15 9.47 -16.83 0.93
C ARG A 15 10.13 -16.91 2.30
N ILE A 16 10.89 -15.87 2.69
CA ILE A 16 11.51 -15.79 4.02
C ILE A 16 10.41 -15.70 5.08
N LEU A 17 9.38 -14.87 4.89
CA LEU A 17 8.24 -14.79 5.82
C LEU A 17 7.59 -16.17 6.00
N LEU A 18 7.25 -16.86 4.90
CA LEU A 18 6.65 -18.19 4.96
C LEU A 18 7.57 -19.21 5.67
N ALA A 19 8.89 -19.12 5.47
CA ALA A 19 9.83 -19.97 6.18
C ALA A 19 9.87 -19.65 7.69
N LEU A 20 9.79 -18.37 8.08
CA LEU A 20 9.70 -17.95 9.48
C LEU A 20 8.41 -18.45 10.14
N VAL A 21 7.29 -18.35 9.42
CA VAL A 21 5.98 -18.85 9.85
C VAL A 21 6.06 -20.33 10.21
N VAL A 22 6.60 -21.16 9.32
CA VAL A 22 6.74 -22.61 9.56
C VAL A 22 7.77 -22.91 10.66
N MET A 23 8.88 -22.18 10.71
CA MET A 23 9.96 -22.45 11.66
C MET A 23 9.60 -22.08 13.10
N TYR A 24 8.80 -21.03 13.30
CA TYR A 24 8.44 -20.51 14.61
C TYR A 24 6.98 -20.78 15.00
N ASP A 25 6.25 -21.54 14.17
CA ASP A 25 4.83 -21.87 14.39
C ASP A 25 3.99 -20.60 14.57
N LEU A 26 4.15 -19.65 13.65
CA LEU A 26 3.41 -18.38 13.65
C LEU A 26 2.09 -18.56 12.90
N GLU A 27 1.09 -17.76 13.28
CA GLU A 27 -0.11 -17.57 12.48
C GLU A 27 0.16 -16.56 11.36
N LEU A 28 -0.39 -16.82 10.17
CA LEU A 28 -0.27 -15.94 9.01
C LEU A 28 -1.66 -15.53 8.53
N GLU A 29 -1.92 -14.23 8.53
CA GLU A 29 -3.15 -13.66 7.99
C GLU A 29 -2.87 -12.75 6.78
N GLN A 30 -3.81 -12.74 5.84
CA GLN A 30 -3.83 -11.80 4.73
C GLN A 30 -4.96 -10.78 4.96
N LEU A 31 -4.63 -9.50 4.82
CA LEU A 31 -5.56 -8.39 4.87
C LEU A 31 -5.58 -7.69 3.52
N ASP A 32 -6.78 -7.37 3.03
CA ASP A 32 -6.99 -6.54 1.84
C ASP A 32 -7.44 -5.15 2.29
N VAL A 33 -6.65 -4.12 1.96
CA VAL A 33 -7.02 -2.73 2.29
C VAL A 33 -8.04 -2.24 1.27
N LYS A 34 -9.32 -2.36 1.65
CA LYS A 34 -10.41 -1.78 0.88
C LYS A 34 -10.15 -0.29 0.66
N THR A 35 -10.28 0.12 -0.60
CA THR A 35 -10.14 1.52 -1.00
C THR A 35 -8.80 2.16 -0.59
N ALA A 36 -7.70 1.39 -0.53
CA ALA A 36 -6.34 1.94 -0.37
C ALA A 36 -6.10 3.14 -1.30
N PHE A 37 -6.70 3.08 -2.50
CA PHE A 37 -6.71 4.12 -3.52
C PHE A 37 -7.37 5.45 -3.18
N LEU A 38 -8.30 5.48 -2.23
CA LEU A 38 -8.96 6.72 -1.79
C LEU A 38 -8.22 7.37 -0.62
N HIS A 39 -7.17 6.75 -0.08
CA HIS A 39 -6.50 7.25 1.13
C HIS A 39 -5.23 8.06 0.85
N GLY A 40 -4.74 8.12 -0.39
CA GLY A 40 -3.61 8.96 -0.75
C GLY A 40 -4.08 10.32 -1.26
N GLU A 41 -3.46 11.38 -0.76
CA GLU A 41 -3.75 12.73 -1.23
C GLU A 41 -3.24 12.93 -2.66
N LEU A 42 -4.03 13.60 -3.49
CA LEU A 42 -3.62 14.01 -4.82
C LEU A 42 -2.65 15.21 -4.71
N GLU A 43 -1.36 14.97 -4.94
CA GLU A 43 -0.35 16.04 -4.99
C GLU A 43 -0.62 17.05 -6.14
N GLU A 44 -1.39 16.67 -7.16
CA GLU A 44 -1.68 17.48 -8.35
C GLU A 44 -3.19 17.49 -8.64
N GLN A 45 -3.71 18.60 -9.19
CA GLN A 45 -5.08 18.63 -9.69
C GLN A 45 -5.19 17.81 -10.98
N ILE A 46 -5.85 16.65 -10.89
CA ILE A 46 -6.10 15.78 -12.05
C ILE A 46 -7.53 16.00 -12.53
N TYR A 47 -7.66 16.34 -13.80
CA TYR A 47 -8.95 16.41 -14.49
C TYR A 47 -9.12 15.16 -15.35
N MET A 48 -10.33 14.61 -15.36
CA MET A 48 -10.70 13.49 -16.23
C MET A 48 -11.97 13.81 -17.02
N LYS A 49 -12.15 13.12 -18.15
CA LYS A 49 -13.42 13.17 -18.87
C LYS A 49 -14.56 12.67 -17.97
N GLN A 50 -15.75 13.23 -18.15
CA GLN A 50 -16.95 12.71 -17.50
C GLN A 50 -17.08 11.21 -17.75
N PRO A 51 -17.31 10.40 -16.69
CA PRO A 51 -17.47 8.97 -16.85
C PRO A 51 -18.79 8.67 -17.58
N GLN A 52 -18.78 7.56 -18.33
CA GLN A 52 -19.96 7.11 -19.07
C GLN A 52 -21.16 6.98 -18.12
N GLY A 53 -22.29 7.57 -18.49
CA GLY A 53 -23.52 7.60 -17.68
C GLY A 53 -23.62 8.74 -16.67
N PHE A 54 -22.57 9.56 -16.51
CA PHE A 54 -22.58 10.79 -15.69
C PHE A 54 -22.44 12.06 -16.54
N GLU A 55 -22.52 11.94 -17.87
CA GLU A 55 -22.44 13.05 -18.80
C GLU A 55 -23.66 13.98 -18.63
N ILE A 56 -23.42 15.25 -18.36
CA ILE A 56 -24.48 16.25 -18.23
C ILE A 56 -24.77 16.82 -19.63
N LYS A 57 -26.03 16.68 -20.08
CA LYS A 57 -26.48 17.22 -21.38
C LYS A 57 -26.17 18.72 -21.51
N GLY A 58 -25.53 19.10 -22.61
CA GLY A 58 -25.10 20.47 -22.89
C GLY A 58 -23.83 20.90 -22.14
N GLN A 59 -23.17 19.98 -21.42
CA GLN A 59 -21.91 20.19 -20.73
C GLN A 59 -20.91 19.07 -21.00
N GLU A 60 -21.04 18.37 -22.13
CA GLU A 60 -20.24 17.19 -22.48
C GLU A 60 -18.73 17.50 -22.56
N ASP A 61 -18.37 18.74 -22.88
CA ASP A 61 -16.98 19.22 -22.96
C ASP A 61 -16.36 19.55 -21.59
N ARG A 62 -17.12 19.45 -20.49
CA ARG A 62 -16.57 19.67 -19.15
C ARG A 62 -15.76 18.47 -18.68
N ALA A 63 -14.74 18.76 -17.88
CA ALA A 63 -13.95 17.77 -17.18
C ALA A 63 -14.35 17.70 -15.70
N CYS A 64 -14.25 16.52 -15.11
CA CYS A 64 -14.39 16.29 -13.68
C CYS A 64 -13.03 16.49 -13.01
N LEU A 65 -12.99 17.29 -11.94
CA LEU A 65 -11.84 17.34 -11.05
C LEU A 65 -11.89 16.12 -10.11
N LEU A 66 -10.83 15.31 -10.13
CA LEU A 66 -10.65 14.25 -9.14
C LEU A 66 -10.35 14.89 -7.78
N LYS A 67 -11.20 14.60 -6.79
CA LYS A 67 -10.97 14.95 -5.38
C LYS A 67 -10.20 13.87 -4.65
N GLU A 68 -10.51 12.62 -4.98
CA GLU A 68 -9.86 11.42 -4.47
C GLU A 68 -9.28 10.64 -5.66
N SER A 69 -8.25 9.86 -5.41
CA SER A 69 -7.57 9.07 -6.42
C SER A 69 -8.33 7.80 -6.81
N LEU A 70 -8.21 7.43 -8.09
CA LEU A 70 -8.83 6.23 -8.65
C LEU A 70 -7.80 5.17 -9.01
N TYR A 71 -8.27 3.92 -9.08
CA TYR A 71 -7.53 2.80 -9.65
C TYR A 71 -7.01 3.14 -11.05
N GLY A 72 -5.76 2.74 -11.34
CA GLY A 72 -5.12 2.95 -12.64
C GLY A 72 -4.31 4.25 -12.78
N LEU A 73 -4.37 5.16 -11.80
CA LEU A 73 -3.46 6.30 -11.75
C LEU A 73 -2.04 5.83 -11.41
N LYS A 74 -1.12 5.85 -12.39
CA LYS A 74 0.27 5.35 -12.27
C LYS A 74 1.04 5.85 -11.04
N ARG A 75 0.76 7.08 -10.58
CA ARG A 75 1.48 7.70 -9.45
C ARG A 75 0.86 7.39 -8.09
N PHE A 76 -0.39 6.93 -8.07
CA PHE A 76 -1.11 6.79 -6.83
C PHE A 76 -0.53 5.73 -5.90
N PRO A 77 -0.19 4.52 -6.36
CA PRO A 77 0.29 3.50 -5.45
C PRO A 77 1.50 3.99 -4.64
N LYS A 78 2.34 4.87 -5.20
CA LYS A 78 3.47 5.51 -4.50
C LYS A 78 3.03 6.35 -3.31
N GLN A 79 1.92 7.07 -3.42
CA GLN A 79 1.38 7.84 -2.30
C GLN A 79 0.80 6.93 -1.22
N TRP A 80 0.09 5.87 -1.63
CA TRP A 80 -0.34 4.83 -0.70
C TRP A 80 0.85 4.23 0.06
N TYR A 81 1.89 3.80 -0.65
CA TYR A 81 3.12 3.30 -0.02
C TYR A 81 3.73 4.30 0.96
N LYS A 82 3.88 5.58 0.58
CA LYS A 82 4.44 6.61 1.49
C LYS A 82 3.58 6.80 2.75
N ARG A 83 2.24 6.82 2.59
CA ARG A 83 1.29 6.96 3.70
C ARG A 83 1.37 5.76 4.62
N PHE A 84 1.38 4.56 4.05
CA PHE A 84 1.55 3.31 4.79
C PHE A 84 2.89 3.28 5.54
N ASP A 85 3.99 3.60 4.85
CA ASP A 85 5.33 3.67 5.43
C ASP A 85 5.39 4.62 6.63
N SER A 86 4.87 5.83 6.45
CA SER A 86 4.85 6.84 7.51
C SER A 86 3.98 6.42 8.68
N PHE A 87 2.84 5.76 8.40
CA PHE A 87 1.96 5.19 9.41
C PHE A 87 2.69 4.11 10.22
N MET A 88 3.30 3.13 9.55
CA MET A 88 4.00 2.02 10.20
C MET A 88 5.14 2.51 11.11
N LEU A 89 6.01 3.40 10.58
CA LEU A 89 7.11 3.98 11.34
C LEU A 89 6.60 4.81 12.53
N GLY A 90 5.51 5.55 12.36
CA GLY A 90 4.87 6.32 13.43
C GLY A 90 4.27 5.45 14.54
N HIS A 91 3.94 4.20 14.25
CA HIS A 91 3.44 3.22 15.23
C HIS A 91 4.53 2.32 15.82
N GLY A 92 5.81 2.63 15.58
CA GLY A 92 6.94 1.93 16.21
C GLY A 92 7.45 0.70 15.45
N TYR A 93 6.91 0.41 14.27
CA TYR A 93 7.46 -0.66 13.43
C TYR A 93 8.80 -0.25 12.83
N TRP A 94 9.68 -1.23 12.70
CA TRP A 94 10.96 -1.10 12.00
C TRP A 94 10.79 -1.51 10.54
N ARG A 95 11.28 -0.69 9.61
CA ARG A 95 11.35 -1.06 8.20
C ARG A 95 12.66 -1.79 7.91
N SER A 96 12.58 -2.88 7.15
CA SER A 96 13.76 -3.63 6.71
C SER A 96 14.65 -2.79 5.78
N MET A 97 15.97 -2.93 5.95
CA MET A 97 16.96 -2.30 5.08
C MET A 97 17.11 -3.02 3.72
N TYR A 98 16.64 -4.27 3.61
CA TYR A 98 16.80 -5.10 2.40
C TYR A 98 15.58 -5.04 1.46
N ASP A 99 14.41 -4.77 2.03
CA ASP A 99 13.14 -4.65 1.31
C ASP A 99 12.26 -3.61 2.01
N SER A 100 11.96 -2.52 1.31
CA SER A 100 11.23 -1.39 1.86
C SER A 100 9.74 -1.69 2.11
N CYS A 101 9.23 -2.82 1.62
CA CYS A 101 7.86 -3.29 1.88
C CYS A 101 7.78 -4.27 3.05
N VAL A 102 8.88 -4.53 3.75
CA VAL A 102 8.91 -5.41 4.94
C VAL A 102 9.04 -4.56 6.19
N TYR A 103 8.12 -4.76 7.11
CA TYR A 103 8.09 -4.14 8.44
C TYR A 103 8.11 -5.23 9.50
N PHE A 104 8.66 -4.93 10.66
CA PHE A 104 8.65 -5.82 11.80
C PHE A 104 8.65 -5.06 13.11
N TRP A 105 8.04 -5.64 14.14
CA TRP A 105 8.06 -5.11 15.49
C TRP A 105 8.43 -6.22 16.45
N LYS A 106 9.51 -6.02 17.21
CA LYS A 106 9.88 -6.84 18.35
C LYS A 106 9.05 -6.44 19.58
N LEU A 107 8.29 -7.37 20.13
CA LEU A 107 7.53 -7.22 21.35
C LEU A 107 8.41 -7.43 22.59
N ASP A 108 7.89 -7.05 23.76
CA ASP A 108 8.63 -7.11 25.03
C ASP A 108 8.97 -8.54 25.48
N ASP A 109 8.21 -9.53 25.01
CA ASP A 109 8.41 -10.96 25.27
C ASP A 109 9.37 -11.63 24.26
N ASP A 110 10.16 -10.83 23.55
CA ASP A 110 11.06 -11.23 22.46
C ASP A 110 10.37 -11.82 21.21
N SER A 111 9.03 -11.85 21.16
CA SER A 111 8.30 -12.25 19.95
C SER A 111 8.32 -11.15 18.88
N PHE A 112 8.00 -11.52 17.63
CA PHE A 112 8.01 -10.61 16.50
C PHE A 112 6.66 -10.63 15.78
N ILE A 113 6.20 -9.43 15.43
CA ILE A 113 5.16 -9.23 14.42
C ILE A 113 5.87 -8.85 13.12
N TYR A 114 5.66 -9.63 12.07
CA TYR A 114 6.14 -9.34 10.72
C TYR A 114 4.99 -8.86 9.84
N LEU A 115 5.24 -7.85 9.03
CA LEU A 115 4.26 -7.33 8.10
C LEU A 115 4.89 -7.07 6.73
N LEU A 116 4.27 -7.58 5.66
CA LEU A 116 4.67 -7.38 4.27
C LEU A 116 3.56 -6.65 3.52
N LEU A 117 3.90 -5.58 2.81
CA LEU A 117 2.99 -4.86 1.93
C LEU A 117 3.19 -5.28 0.46
N TYR A 118 2.17 -5.85 -0.16
CA TYR A 118 2.12 -6.11 -1.60
C TYR A 118 1.03 -5.23 -2.24
N VAL A 119 1.41 -4.02 -2.66
CA VAL A 119 0.48 -3.03 -3.22
C VAL A 119 -0.63 -2.69 -2.22
N ASP A 120 -1.78 -3.37 -2.27
CA ASP A 120 -2.93 -3.17 -1.38
C ASP A 120 -3.17 -4.36 -0.43
N ASP A 121 -2.52 -5.49 -0.69
CA ASP A 121 -2.53 -6.67 0.17
C ASP A 121 -1.46 -6.53 1.26
N ILE A 122 -1.81 -6.97 2.46
CA ILE A 122 -0.92 -7.02 3.61
C ILE A 122 -0.86 -8.46 4.11
N LEU A 123 0.35 -9.00 4.23
CA LEU A 123 0.58 -10.25 4.96
C LEU A 123 1.10 -9.91 6.35
N ILE A 124 0.47 -10.43 7.38
CA ILE A 124 0.90 -10.28 8.77
C ILE A 124 1.17 -11.66 9.38
N ALA A 125 2.33 -11.82 10.02
CA ALA A 125 2.68 -13.03 10.74
C ALA A 125 3.10 -12.70 12.17
N ALA A 126 2.52 -13.41 13.14
CA ALA A 126 2.82 -13.25 14.56
C ALA A 126 2.46 -14.55 15.31
N LYS A 127 2.87 -14.64 16.56
CA LYS A 127 2.53 -15.77 17.42
C LYS A 127 1.12 -15.63 18.01
#